data_AF-A0A0B1SVN9-F1
#
_entry.id   AF-A0A0B1SVN9-F1
#
_cell.length_a   1.000
_cell.length_b   1.000
_cell.length_c   1.000
_cell.angle_alpha   90.00
_cell.angle_beta   90.00
_cell.angle_gamma   90.00
#
_symmetry.space_group_name_H-M   'P 1'
#
loop_
_entity.id
_entity.type
_entity.pdbx_description
1 polymer ?
#
loop_
_entity_poly.entity_id
_entity_poly.type
_entity_poly.pdbx_seq_one_letter_code
_entity_poly.pdbx_strand_id
1 'polypeptide(L)'
;MPLNQTSADQPEEIRCVREQLSDCFEHISCYLLPHPGYRVAERQSFRGHVKEMKKMVPSLLNPHALQPKIVNGKPITCRKLMQYFKEYVNSFDGNSVPEAHSILNANAKLICNEAANEAKIAYCRGMDRSTMGSRMMPEKRLLEAHIKHGITALNIFDKCPKIGTAEIRSRALAKLQEDINLPIPGIVAIPISLATLFMIWIYVFSKPHIDNCLEKEPQ
;
A
#
# COMPACT_ATOMS: atom_id res chain seq x y z
N MET A 1 36.81 20.02 -9.83
CA MET A 1 36.49 19.48 -8.50
C MET A 1 35.26 18.59 -8.65
N PRO A 2 35.28 17.32 -8.23
CA PRO A 2 34.07 16.50 -8.13
C PRO A 2 33.03 17.21 -7.26
N LEU A 3 31.75 17.10 -7.61
CA LEU A 3 30.64 17.75 -6.89
C LEU A 3 30.62 17.43 -5.38
N ASN A 4 31.18 16.29 -4.98
CA ASN A 4 31.15 15.78 -3.61
C ASN A 4 32.45 16.06 -2.81
N GLN A 5 33.37 16.88 -3.33
CA GLN A 5 34.56 17.28 -2.55
C GLN A 5 34.29 18.59 -1.80
N THR A 6 34.54 18.59 -0.50
CA THR A 6 34.53 19.76 0.38
C THR A 6 35.96 20.24 0.64
N SER A 7 36.14 21.55 0.85
CA SER A 7 37.40 22.15 1.33
C SER A 7 37.13 22.92 2.61
N ALA A 8 38.13 23.01 3.51
CA ALA A 8 38.03 23.79 4.74
C ALA A 8 37.78 25.28 4.49
N ASP A 9 38.20 25.80 3.33
CA ASP A 9 38.06 27.21 2.94
C ASP A 9 36.63 27.59 2.50
N GLN A 10 35.73 26.61 2.36
CA GLN A 10 34.34 26.86 1.96
C GLN A 10 33.46 27.25 3.14
N PRO A 11 32.45 28.11 2.94
CA PRO A 11 31.44 28.38 3.96
C PRO A 11 30.79 27.09 4.44
N GLU A 12 30.51 27.01 5.74
CA GLU A 12 29.95 25.83 6.39
C GLU A 12 28.64 25.35 5.72
N GLU A 13 27.77 26.29 5.36
CA GLU A 13 26.51 26.01 4.65
C GLU A 13 26.73 25.25 3.34
N ILE A 14 27.77 25.62 2.56
CA ILE A 14 28.08 24.98 1.28
C ILE A 14 28.65 23.57 1.50
N ARG A 15 29.46 23.37 2.54
CA ARG A 15 29.99 22.04 2.88
C ARG A 15 28.86 21.11 3.32
N CYS A 16 27.99 21.58 4.21
CA CYS A 16 26.84 20.84 4.70
C CYS A 16 25.96 20.33 3.55
N VAL A 17 25.62 21.20 2.59
CA VAL A 17 24.83 20.80 1.42
C VAL A 17 25.54 19.74 0.56
N ARG A 18 26.86 19.87 0.35
CA ARG A 18 27.62 18.89 -0.45
C ARG A 18 27.69 17.52 0.21
N GLU A 19 27.85 17.49 1.52
CA GLU A 19 27.83 16.25 2.31
C GLU A 19 26.45 15.58 2.27
N GLN A 20 25.37 16.36 2.42
CA GLN A 20 24.00 15.85 2.32
C GLN A 20 23.66 15.31 0.93
N LEU A 21 24.18 15.92 -0.14
CA LEU A 21 23.95 15.43 -1.51
C LEU A 21 24.48 14.01 -1.71
N SER A 22 25.64 13.68 -1.14
CA SER A 22 26.17 12.31 -1.19
C SER A 22 25.32 11.30 -0.43
N ASP A 23 24.65 11.70 0.66
CA ASP A 23 23.77 10.82 1.43
C ASP A 23 22.40 10.62 0.77
N CYS A 24 21.95 11.59 -0.03
CA CYS A 24 20.63 11.56 -0.66
C CYS A 24 20.60 10.83 -2.01
N PHE A 25 21.71 10.81 -2.75
CA PHE A 25 21.76 10.31 -4.13
C PHE A 25 22.86 9.27 -4.32
N GLU A 26 22.48 8.08 -4.79
CA GLU A 26 23.41 6.99 -5.11
C GLU A 26 24.36 7.36 -6.27
N HIS A 27 23.87 8.15 -7.23
CA HIS A 27 24.65 8.56 -8.39
C HIS A 27 24.36 10.01 -8.77
N ILE A 28 25.39 10.85 -8.80
CA ILE A 28 25.33 12.25 -9.23
C ILE A 28 26.14 12.40 -10.52
N SER A 29 25.53 12.96 -11.55
CA SER A 29 26.19 13.24 -12.83
C SER A 29 25.81 14.62 -13.36
N CYS A 30 26.64 15.16 -14.25
CA CYS A 30 26.46 16.49 -14.81
C CYS A 30 26.70 16.46 -16.32
N TYR A 31 25.85 17.18 -17.08
CA TYR A 31 26.05 17.44 -18.50
C TYR A 31 26.25 18.94 -18.71
N LEU A 32 27.33 19.30 -19.38
CA LEU A 32 27.55 20.66 -19.86
C LEU A 32 26.96 20.77 -21.26
N LEU A 33 25.89 21.55 -21.41
CA LEU A 33 25.25 21.79 -22.70
C LEU A 33 25.75 23.12 -23.30
N PRO A 34 26.07 23.17 -24.60
CA PRO A 34 26.42 24.42 -25.25
C PRO A 34 25.22 25.35 -25.34
N HIS A 35 25.48 26.65 -25.48
CA HIS A 35 24.43 27.62 -25.76
C HIS A 35 23.63 27.19 -27.01
N PRO A 36 22.28 27.19 -26.98
CA PRO A 36 21.44 26.63 -28.05
C PRO A 36 21.44 27.47 -29.34
N GLY A 37 22.12 28.62 -29.33
CA GLY A 37 22.23 29.57 -30.42
C GLY A 37 21.17 30.67 -30.38
N TYR A 38 21.50 31.87 -30.90
CA TYR A 38 20.64 33.06 -30.84
C TYR A 38 19.26 32.87 -31.49
N ARG A 39 19.18 32.04 -32.54
CA ARG A 39 17.88 31.73 -33.19
C ARG A 39 16.91 31.02 -32.25
N VAL A 40 17.41 30.24 -31.29
CA VAL A 40 16.60 29.55 -30.27
C VAL A 40 16.38 30.48 -29.08
N ALA A 41 17.40 31.20 -28.66
CA ALA A 41 17.36 32.05 -27.45
C ALA A 41 16.52 33.32 -27.62
N GLU A 42 16.51 33.95 -28.81
CA GLU A 42 15.98 35.31 -28.97
C GLU A 42 14.81 35.41 -29.96
N ARG A 43 14.64 34.46 -30.88
CA ARG A 43 13.57 34.52 -31.88
C ARG A 43 12.34 33.74 -31.44
N GLN A 44 11.20 34.43 -31.37
CA GLN A 44 9.88 33.80 -31.12
C GLN A 44 9.43 32.84 -32.24
N SER A 45 10.11 32.81 -33.38
CA SER A 45 9.81 31.93 -34.51
C SER A 45 10.45 30.55 -34.43
N PHE A 46 11.15 30.22 -33.34
CA PHE A 46 11.71 28.89 -33.15
C PHE A 46 10.60 27.84 -33.03
N ARG A 47 10.58 26.88 -33.96
CA ARG A 47 9.57 25.81 -34.03
C ARG A 47 10.01 24.49 -33.38
N GLY A 48 10.98 24.50 -32.46
CA GLY A 48 11.36 23.28 -31.72
C GLY A 48 12.19 22.25 -32.47
N HIS A 49 12.77 22.56 -33.63
CA HIS A 49 13.57 21.58 -34.38
C HIS A 49 14.95 21.38 -33.73
N VAL A 50 15.08 20.33 -32.92
CA VAL A 50 16.31 19.99 -32.19
C VAL A 50 17.15 19.01 -33.02
N LYS A 51 18.23 19.49 -33.66
CA LYS A 51 19.21 18.61 -34.35
C LYS A 51 20.39 18.21 -33.46
N GLU A 52 20.63 18.91 -32.35
CA GLU A 52 21.94 18.95 -31.68
C GLU A 52 22.02 18.18 -30.35
N MET A 53 20.92 17.62 -29.81
CA MET A 53 20.93 16.89 -28.51
C MET A 53 21.33 15.40 -28.63
N LYS A 54 22.25 15.08 -29.55
CA LYS A 54 22.55 13.70 -29.97
C LYS A 54 23.30 12.85 -28.93
N LYS A 55 23.92 13.45 -27.91
CA LYS A 55 24.71 12.73 -26.90
C LYS A 55 23.97 12.55 -25.57
N MET A 56 23.33 13.60 -25.05
CA MET A 56 22.67 13.55 -23.75
C MET A 56 21.43 12.65 -23.77
N VAL A 57 20.58 12.76 -24.81
CA VAL A 57 19.32 12.00 -24.87
C VAL A 57 19.57 10.48 -24.89
N PRO A 58 20.45 9.93 -25.74
CA PRO A 58 20.79 8.51 -25.65
C PRO A 58 21.43 8.14 -24.31
N SER A 59 22.27 9.00 -23.73
CA SER A 59 22.88 8.69 -22.43
C SER A 59 21.87 8.57 -21.29
N LEU A 60 20.78 9.35 -21.31
CA LEU A 60 19.72 9.32 -20.31
C LEU A 60 18.65 8.25 -20.56
N LEU A 61 18.32 7.98 -21.83
CA LEU A 61 17.17 7.16 -22.23
C LEU A 61 17.56 5.85 -22.93
N ASN A 62 18.84 5.50 -23.00
CA ASN A 62 19.28 4.20 -23.52
C ASN A 62 18.62 3.09 -22.68
N PRO A 63 17.99 2.08 -23.32
CA PRO A 63 17.37 0.95 -22.61
C PRO A 63 18.27 0.27 -21.57
N HIS A 64 19.59 0.24 -21.81
CA HIS A 64 20.57 -0.33 -20.88
C HIS A 64 20.93 0.61 -19.72
N ALA A 65 20.63 1.91 -19.83
CA ALA A 65 20.86 2.92 -18.81
C ALA A 65 19.61 3.18 -17.93
N LEU A 66 18.42 2.75 -18.37
CA LEU A 66 17.18 2.92 -17.61
C LEU A 66 17.22 2.10 -16.32
N GLN A 67 17.07 2.78 -15.19
CA GLN A 67 16.98 2.15 -13.88
C GLN A 67 15.52 2.14 -13.39
N PRO A 68 15.01 1.01 -12.86
CA PRO A 68 13.69 1.00 -12.24
C PRO A 68 13.69 1.91 -11.01
N LYS A 69 12.55 2.52 -10.70
CA LYS A 69 12.42 3.27 -9.46
C LYS A 69 12.52 2.31 -8.27
N ILE A 70 13.42 2.61 -7.35
CA ILE A 70 13.62 1.86 -6.10
C ILE A 70 13.06 2.67 -4.94
N VAL A 71 12.32 2.01 -4.05
CA VAL A 71 11.89 2.55 -2.76
C VAL A 71 12.18 1.50 -1.69
N ASN A 72 12.89 1.91 -0.64
CA ASN A 72 13.31 1.01 0.45
C ASN A 72 14.01 -0.27 -0.06
N GLY A 73 14.96 -0.09 -0.98
CA GLY A 73 15.74 -1.18 -1.58
C GLY A 73 14.99 -2.11 -2.54
N LYS A 74 13.70 -1.87 -2.82
CA LYS A 74 12.90 -2.71 -3.71
C LYS A 74 12.44 -1.93 -4.96
N PRO A 75 12.48 -2.53 -6.16
CA PRO A 75 11.89 -1.94 -7.35
C PRO A 75 10.37 -1.86 -7.21
N ILE A 76 9.77 -0.77 -7.68
CA ILE A 76 8.32 -0.55 -7.63
C ILE A 76 7.67 -0.61 -9.01
N THR A 77 6.43 -1.09 -9.08
CA THR A 77 5.64 -1.13 -10.32
C THR A 77 4.92 0.20 -10.55
N CYS A 78 4.42 0.45 -11.77
CA CYS A 78 3.66 1.66 -12.09
C CYS A 78 2.41 1.83 -11.21
N ARG A 79 1.72 0.72 -10.87
CA ARG A 79 0.57 0.74 -9.96
C ARG A 79 0.96 1.24 -8.57
N LYS A 80 2.10 0.76 -8.04
CA LYS A 80 2.63 1.21 -6.75
C LYS A 80 3.06 2.67 -6.81
N LEU A 81 3.76 3.08 -7.88
CA LEU A 81 4.18 4.45 -8.08
C LEU A 81 2.99 5.43 -8.01
N MET A 82 1.84 5.06 -8.59
CA MET A 82 0.61 5.86 -8.49
C MET A 82 0.10 5.98 -7.04
N GLN A 83 0.26 4.95 -6.20
CA GLN A 83 -0.12 5.02 -4.78
C GLN A 83 0.81 5.97 -4.00
N TYR A 84 2.11 5.91 -4.26
CA TYR A 84 3.07 6.88 -3.70
C TYR A 84 2.71 8.31 -4.08
N PHE A 85 2.39 8.57 -5.35
CA PHE A 85 1.96 9.90 -5.78
C PHE A 85 0.73 10.40 -5.02
N LYS A 86 -0.29 9.57 -4.84
CA LYS A 86 -1.49 9.95 -4.09
C LYS A 86 -1.18 10.30 -2.64
N GLU A 87 -0.40 9.48 -1.95
CA GLU A 87 -0.03 9.73 -0.55
C GLU A 87 0.87 10.96 -0.41
N TYR A 88 1.78 11.19 -1.36
CA TYR A 88 2.56 12.42 -1.38
C TYR A 88 1.66 13.62 -1.57
N VAL A 89 0.80 13.67 -2.58
CA VAL A 89 -0.13 14.81 -2.78
C VAL A 89 -0.97 15.07 -1.53
N ASN A 90 -1.49 14.03 -0.87
CA ASN A 90 -2.24 14.19 0.38
C ASN A 90 -1.37 14.75 1.53
N SER A 91 -0.05 14.51 1.51
CA SER A 91 0.89 15.11 2.46
C SER A 91 1.17 16.60 2.19
N PHE A 92 0.89 17.08 0.96
CA PHE A 92 0.98 18.49 0.54
C PHE A 92 -0.33 19.28 0.74
N ASP A 93 -1.37 18.70 1.37
CA ASP A 93 -2.73 19.29 1.47
C ASP A 93 -2.83 20.50 2.45
N GLY A 94 -1.70 21.17 2.72
CA GLY A 94 -1.61 22.40 3.49
C GLY A 94 -0.98 23.54 2.68
N ASN A 95 -1.13 24.79 3.14
CA ASN A 95 -0.55 25.98 2.48
C ASN A 95 0.98 26.09 2.62
N SER A 96 1.68 25.01 3.00
CA SER A 96 3.12 24.99 3.25
C SER A 96 3.78 23.77 2.60
N VAL A 97 5.08 23.89 2.34
CA VAL A 97 5.91 22.76 1.92
C VAL A 97 5.88 21.71 3.04
N PRO A 98 5.57 20.43 2.75
CA PRO A 98 5.55 19.39 3.76
C PRO A 98 6.93 19.20 4.35
N GLU A 99 6.97 19.01 5.65
CA GLU A 99 8.19 18.67 6.36
C GLU A 99 8.70 17.29 5.90
N ALA A 100 10.03 17.09 5.90
CA ALA A 100 10.64 15.82 5.48
C ALA A 100 10.07 14.60 6.23
N HIS A 101 9.68 14.79 7.50
CA HIS A 101 9.02 13.77 8.31
C HIS A 101 7.66 13.33 7.72
N SER A 102 6.92 14.23 7.08
CA SER A 102 5.63 13.94 6.42
C SER A 102 5.82 12.98 5.23
N ILE A 103 6.83 13.23 4.40
CA ILE A 103 7.17 12.36 3.25
C ILE A 103 7.66 10.99 3.73
N LEU A 104 8.49 10.95 4.79
CA LEU A 104 8.94 9.70 5.39
C LEU A 104 7.77 8.87 5.93
N ASN A 105 6.81 9.53 6.60
CA ASN A 105 5.62 8.89 7.13
C ASN A 105 4.66 8.41 6.03
N ALA A 106 4.54 9.13 4.91
CA ALA A 106 3.79 8.67 3.74
C ALA A 106 4.40 7.36 3.19
N ASN A 107 5.73 7.28 3.12
CA ASN A 107 6.42 6.05 2.72
C ASN A 107 6.17 4.90 3.71
N ALA A 108 6.35 5.17 5.01
CA ALA A 108 6.11 4.20 6.07
C ALA A 108 4.68 3.64 6.03
N LYS A 109 3.68 4.51 5.83
CA LYS A 109 2.27 4.14 5.71
C LYS A 109 2.04 3.17 4.56
N LEU A 110 2.58 3.44 3.38
CA LEU A 110 2.44 2.56 2.22
C LEU A 110 3.11 1.20 2.45
N ILE A 111 4.32 1.20 3.01
CA ILE A 111 5.07 -0.02 3.32
C ILE A 111 4.33 -0.88 4.35
N CYS A 112 3.84 -0.28 5.44
CA CYS A 112 3.08 -0.99 6.47
C CYS A 112 1.75 -1.53 5.92
N ASN A 113 1.03 -0.75 5.10
CA ASN A 113 -0.22 -1.22 4.49
C ASN A 113 0.02 -2.39 3.53
N GLU A 114 1.11 -2.35 2.75
CA GLU A 114 1.48 -3.47 1.89
C GLU A 114 1.78 -4.73 2.71
N ALA A 115 2.60 -4.61 3.75
CA ALA A 115 2.94 -5.73 4.63
C ALA A 115 1.69 -6.31 5.33
N ALA A 116 0.76 -5.45 5.77
CA ALA A 116 -0.51 -5.89 6.35
C ALA A 116 -1.36 -6.65 5.33
N ASN A 117 -1.44 -6.16 4.09
CA ASN A 117 -2.18 -6.84 3.04
C ASN A 117 -1.55 -8.20 2.67
N GLU A 118 -0.22 -8.28 2.59
CA GLU A 118 0.49 -9.54 2.36
C GLU A 118 0.23 -10.56 3.47
N ALA A 119 0.31 -10.13 4.73
CA ALA A 119 -0.03 -10.93 5.90
C ALA A 119 -1.48 -11.44 5.85
N LYS A 120 -2.44 -10.55 5.52
CA LYS A 120 -3.85 -10.91 5.36
C LYS A 120 -4.06 -11.97 4.26
N ILE A 121 -3.44 -11.80 3.10
CA ILE A 121 -3.52 -12.77 2.00
C ILE A 121 -2.96 -14.13 2.44
N ALA A 122 -1.85 -14.15 3.18
CA ALA A 122 -1.27 -15.39 3.71
C ALA A 122 -2.22 -16.09 4.69
N TYR A 123 -2.85 -15.32 5.59
CA TYR A 123 -3.89 -15.83 6.50
C TYR A 123 -5.07 -16.43 5.73
N CYS A 124 -5.69 -15.69 4.81
CA CYS A 124 -6.84 -16.15 4.03
C CYS A 124 -6.51 -17.44 3.27
N ARG A 125 -5.37 -17.49 2.57
CA ARG A 125 -4.93 -18.69 1.87
C ARG A 125 -4.69 -19.88 2.80
N GLY A 126 -4.19 -19.64 4.01
CA GLY A 126 -4.03 -20.66 5.04
C GLY A 126 -5.35 -21.23 5.51
N MET A 127 -6.32 -20.35 5.79
CA MET A 127 -7.68 -20.72 6.19
C MET A 127 -8.40 -21.47 5.08
N ASP A 128 -8.37 -20.98 3.85
CA ASP A 128 -8.98 -21.62 2.69
C ASP A 128 -8.46 -23.05 2.50
N ARG A 129 -7.13 -23.25 2.56
CA ARG A 129 -6.55 -24.60 2.46
C ARG A 129 -6.98 -25.52 3.60
N SER A 130 -7.24 -24.97 4.78
CA SER A 130 -7.65 -25.75 5.96
C SER A 130 -9.12 -26.16 5.88
N THR A 131 -9.95 -25.38 5.17
CA THR A 131 -11.38 -25.62 4.97
C THR A 131 -11.68 -26.35 3.64
N MET A 132 -10.75 -26.34 2.69
CA MET A 132 -10.88 -27.03 1.39
C MET A 132 -11.15 -28.53 1.58
N GLY A 133 -12.31 -28.98 1.09
CA GLY A 133 -12.68 -30.41 1.03
C GLY A 133 -13.61 -30.89 2.14
N SER A 134 -13.78 -30.15 3.23
CA SER A 134 -14.75 -30.47 4.29
C SER A 134 -15.99 -29.59 4.17
N ARG A 135 -17.15 -30.22 3.98
CA ARG A 135 -18.44 -29.50 3.97
C ARG A 135 -18.74 -28.83 5.31
N MET A 136 -18.21 -29.37 6.41
CA MET A 136 -18.30 -28.85 7.77
C MET A 136 -17.03 -29.21 8.56
N MET A 137 -16.48 -28.25 9.32
CA MET A 137 -15.36 -28.48 10.24
C MET A 137 -15.81 -28.33 11.69
N PRO A 138 -15.31 -29.16 12.63
CA PRO A 138 -15.53 -28.94 14.05
C PRO A 138 -14.96 -27.60 14.51
N GLU A 139 -15.67 -26.90 15.39
CA GLU A 139 -15.30 -25.58 15.91
C GLU A 139 -13.87 -25.55 16.47
N LYS A 140 -13.49 -26.56 17.26
CA LYS A 140 -12.14 -26.68 17.81
C LYS A 140 -11.05 -26.68 16.73
N ARG A 141 -11.25 -27.45 15.65
CA ARG A 141 -10.28 -27.53 14.54
C ARG A 141 -10.22 -26.24 13.73
N LEU A 142 -11.36 -25.57 13.59
CA LEU A 142 -11.42 -24.27 12.94
C LEU A 142 -10.66 -23.21 13.75
N LEU A 143 -10.84 -23.21 15.07
CA LEU A 143 -10.13 -22.30 15.98
C LEU A 143 -8.62 -22.56 15.97
N GLU A 144 -8.19 -23.82 16.02
CA GLU A 144 -6.77 -24.19 15.90
C GLU A 144 -6.16 -23.71 14.58
N ALA A 145 -6.87 -23.86 13.46
CA ALA A 145 -6.43 -23.35 12.16
C ALA A 145 -6.35 -21.81 12.13
N HIS A 146 -7.36 -21.13 12.68
CA HIS A 146 -7.40 -19.68 12.81
C HIS A 146 -6.19 -19.15 13.60
N ILE A 147 -5.93 -19.72 14.78
CA ILE A 147 -4.77 -19.34 15.61
C ILE A 147 -3.47 -19.56 14.85
N LYS A 148 -3.29 -20.73 14.24
CA LYS A 148 -2.07 -21.08 13.50
C LYS A 148 -1.77 -20.10 12.37
N HIS A 149 -2.77 -19.82 11.53
CA HIS A 149 -2.60 -18.93 10.37
C HIS A 149 -2.57 -17.45 10.78
N GLY A 150 -3.24 -17.09 11.89
CA GLY A 150 -3.15 -15.77 12.50
C GLY A 150 -1.73 -15.46 13.00
N ILE A 151 -1.11 -16.37 13.75
CA ILE A 151 0.30 -16.24 14.18
C ILE A 151 1.22 -16.12 12.96
N THR A 152 0.98 -16.91 11.91
CA THR A 152 1.77 -16.85 10.68
C THR A 152 1.68 -15.48 10.01
N ALA A 153 0.48 -14.90 9.92
CA ALA A 153 0.29 -13.56 9.36
C ALA A 153 0.97 -12.47 10.20
N LEU A 154 0.88 -12.55 11.53
CA LEU A 154 1.57 -11.61 12.41
C LEU A 154 3.10 -11.70 12.27
N ASN A 155 3.65 -12.90 12.12
CA ASN A 155 5.07 -13.10 11.86
C ASN A 155 5.52 -12.55 10.50
N ILE A 156 4.66 -12.57 9.48
CA ILE A 156 4.93 -11.92 8.19
C ILE A 156 4.97 -10.40 8.38
N PHE A 157 3.97 -9.84 9.07
CA PHE A 157 3.90 -8.41 9.31
C PHE A 157 5.08 -7.88 10.16
N ASP A 158 5.58 -8.65 11.13
CA ASP A 158 6.68 -8.18 12.00
C ASP A 158 8.01 -7.99 11.25
N LYS A 159 8.16 -8.60 10.05
CA LYS A 159 9.28 -8.34 9.13
C LYS A 159 9.18 -6.99 8.42
N CYS A 160 8.06 -6.27 8.59
CA CYS A 160 7.87 -4.94 8.03
C CYS A 160 8.96 -3.98 8.58
N PRO A 161 9.65 -3.24 7.70
CA PRO A 161 10.62 -2.22 8.10
C PRO A 161 10.05 -1.22 9.10
N LYS A 162 10.83 -0.89 10.14
CA LYS A 162 10.47 0.06 11.20
C LYS A 162 10.91 1.47 10.77
N ILE A 163 10.11 2.08 9.91
CA ILE A 163 10.34 3.42 9.33
C ILE A 163 9.18 4.34 9.75
N GLY A 164 9.44 5.64 9.94
CA GLY A 164 8.43 6.61 10.36
C GLY A 164 8.02 6.47 11.83
N THR A 165 6.90 7.09 12.22
CA THR A 165 6.44 7.01 13.61
C THR A 165 5.89 5.63 13.97
N ALA A 166 6.03 5.24 15.24
CA ALA A 166 5.52 3.97 15.75
C ALA A 166 3.99 3.84 15.60
N GLU A 167 3.25 4.97 15.56
CA GLU A 167 1.80 4.97 15.41
C GLU A 167 1.34 4.42 14.06
N ILE A 168 2.11 4.66 12.99
CA ILE A 168 1.78 4.19 11.63
C ILE A 168 1.77 2.66 11.62
N ARG A 169 2.82 2.05 12.17
CA ARG A 169 2.93 0.60 12.29
C ARG A 169 1.85 0.03 13.20
N SER A 170 1.60 0.68 14.34
CA SER A 170 0.56 0.28 15.29
C SER A 170 -0.84 0.28 14.65
N ARG A 171 -1.18 1.33 13.89
CA ARG A 171 -2.46 1.43 13.19
C ARG A 171 -2.63 0.36 12.12
N ALA A 172 -1.58 0.09 11.33
CA ALA A 172 -1.61 -0.97 10.32
C ALA A 172 -1.74 -2.36 10.96
N LEU A 173 -1.04 -2.61 12.08
CA LEU A 173 -1.15 -3.85 12.85
C LEU A 173 -2.55 -4.04 13.43
N ALA A 174 -3.12 -2.99 14.04
CA ALA A 174 -4.47 -3.04 14.60
C ALA A 174 -5.51 -3.37 13.51
N LYS A 175 -5.40 -2.73 12.34
CA LYS A 175 -6.26 -3.04 11.18
C LYS A 175 -6.09 -4.48 10.69
N LEU A 176 -4.86 -4.99 10.65
CA LEU A 176 -4.60 -6.39 10.30
C LEU A 176 -5.23 -7.36 11.31
N GLN A 177 -5.10 -7.08 12.61
CA GLN A 177 -5.70 -7.90 13.67
C GLN A 177 -7.22 -7.86 13.59
N GLU A 178 -7.82 -6.69 13.37
CA GLU A 178 -9.25 -6.55 13.10
C GLU A 178 -9.65 -7.39 11.89
N ASP A 179 -8.94 -7.28 10.76
CA ASP A 179 -9.20 -8.05 9.53
C ASP A 179 -9.08 -9.58 9.72
N ILE A 180 -8.19 -10.05 10.59
CA ILE A 180 -8.03 -11.47 10.92
C ILE A 180 -9.16 -11.96 11.84
N ASN A 181 -9.56 -11.11 12.80
CA ASN A 181 -10.58 -11.40 13.81
C ASN A 181 -12.01 -11.22 13.27
N LEU A 182 -12.20 -10.48 12.17
CA LEU A 182 -13.47 -10.44 11.47
C LEU A 182 -13.87 -11.88 11.10
N PRO A 183 -15.13 -12.27 11.35
CA PRO A 183 -15.60 -13.59 10.99
C PRO A 183 -15.37 -13.79 9.49
N ILE A 184 -14.57 -14.80 9.13
CA ILE A 184 -14.44 -15.23 7.74
C ILE A 184 -15.87 -15.44 7.23
N PRO A 185 -16.27 -14.89 6.07
CA PRO A 185 -17.65 -14.94 5.57
C PRO A 185 -18.26 -16.35 5.41
N GLY A 186 -17.50 -17.42 5.70
CA GLY A 186 -17.97 -18.80 5.77
C GLY A 186 -18.31 -19.33 7.18
N ILE A 187 -18.17 -18.55 8.26
CA ILE A 187 -18.41 -19.05 9.64
C ILE A 187 -19.87 -18.93 10.07
N VAL A 188 -20.68 -18.06 9.44
CA VAL A 188 -22.12 -17.93 9.78
C VAL A 188 -22.97 -17.67 8.54
N ALA A 189 -22.82 -18.49 7.51
CA ALA A 189 -23.91 -18.68 6.56
C ALA A 189 -24.36 -20.12 6.71
N ILE A 190 -25.26 -20.38 7.66
CA ILE A 190 -26.22 -21.46 7.42
C ILE A 190 -26.96 -20.96 6.17
N PRO A 191 -26.87 -21.61 5.01
CA PRO A 191 -27.72 -21.27 3.88
C PRO A 191 -29.13 -21.72 4.26
N ILE A 192 -29.80 -20.95 5.13
CA ILE A 192 -31.22 -21.08 5.34
C ILE A 192 -31.79 -20.55 4.03
N SER A 193 -32.16 -21.48 3.14
CA SER A 193 -32.86 -21.17 1.90
C SER A 193 -33.96 -20.15 2.18
N LEU A 194 -34.20 -19.23 1.24
CA LEU A 194 -35.37 -18.35 1.30
C LEU A 194 -36.67 -19.15 1.55
N ALA A 195 -36.74 -20.40 1.09
CA ALA A 195 -37.85 -21.31 1.37
C ALA A 195 -37.95 -21.69 2.86
N THR A 196 -36.84 -21.95 3.55
CA THR A 196 -36.86 -22.26 4.99
C THR A 196 -37.14 -21.02 5.83
N LEU A 197 -36.65 -19.84 5.45
CA LEU A 197 -37.06 -18.57 6.08
C LEU A 197 -38.56 -18.31 5.89
N PHE A 198 -39.08 -18.56 4.68
CA PHE A 198 -40.50 -18.41 4.39
C PHE A 198 -41.38 -19.39 5.18
N MET A 199 -40.96 -20.64 5.34
CA MET A 199 -41.67 -21.63 6.16
C MET A 199 -41.66 -21.26 7.65
N ILE A 200 -40.53 -20.79 8.18
CA ILE A 200 -40.45 -20.29 9.56
C ILE A 200 -41.38 -19.09 9.73
N TRP A 201 -41.39 -18.16 8.76
CA TRP A 201 -42.29 -17.00 8.78
C TRP A 201 -43.76 -17.40 8.72
N ILE A 202 -44.15 -18.32 7.82
CA ILE A 202 -45.52 -18.87 7.75
C ILE A 202 -45.90 -19.50 9.09
N TYR A 203 -45.03 -20.32 9.67
CA TYR A 203 -45.30 -20.98 10.94
C TYR A 203 -45.52 -19.96 12.06
N VAL A 204 -44.62 -18.99 12.21
CA VAL A 204 -44.72 -17.93 13.23
C VAL A 204 -45.95 -17.05 13.02
N PHE A 205 -46.28 -16.71 11.77
CA PHE A 205 -47.42 -15.87 11.43
C PHE A 205 -48.77 -16.60 11.57
N SER A 206 -48.83 -17.87 11.18
CA SER A 206 -50.08 -18.64 11.17
C SER A 206 -50.41 -19.24 12.54
N LYS A 207 -49.40 -19.55 13.36
CA LYS A 207 -49.59 -20.09 14.71
C LYS A 207 -50.59 -19.29 15.57
N PRO A 208 -50.48 -17.96 15.73
CA PRO A 208 -51.45 -17.20 16.52
C PRO A 208 -52.86 -17.15 15.91
N HIS A 209 -52.99 -17.31 14.59
CA HIS A 209 -54.30 -17.41 13.92
C HIS A 209 -54.94 -18.77 14.12
N ILE A 210 -54.14 -19.84 14.08
CA ILE A 210 -54.60 -21.22 14.32
C ILE A 210 -54.99 -21.40 15.79
N ASP A 211 -54.17 -20.91 16.73
CA ASP A 211 -54.45 -21.01 18.16
C ASP A 211 -55.75 -20.24 18.53
N ASN A 212 -55.98 -19.05 17.94
CA ASN A 212 -57.25 -18.31 18.09
C ASN A 212 -58.47 -19.00 17.46
N CYS A 213 -58.28 -19.87 16.48
CA CYS A 213 -59.35 -20.66 15.87
C CYS A 213 -59.68 -21.90 16.70
N LEU A 214 -58.68 -22.51 17.35
CA LEU A 214 -58.85 -23.68 18.20
C LEU A 214 -59.44 -23.34 19.59
N GLU A 215 -59.24 -22.12 20.09
CA GLU A 215 -59.90 -21.65 21.34
C GLU A 215 -61.40 -21.31 21.15
N LYS A 216 -61.94 -21.37 19.93
CA LYS A 216 -63.32 -21.00 19.61
C LYS A 216 -64.27 -22.18 19.40
N GLU A 217 -63.92 -23.42 19.74
CA GLU A 217 -64.92 -24.48 19.83
C GLU A 217 -65.69 -24.37 21.16
N PRO A 218 -67.01 -24.06 21.13
CA PRO A 218 -67.84 -24.18 22.33
C PRO A 218 -68.17 -25.66 22.60
N GLN A 219 -68.10 -26.06 23.87
CA GLN A 219 -68.80 -27.23 24.39
C GLN A 219 -70.32 -27.06 24.27
#